data_AF-A0A2A8ZQV9-F1
#
_entry.id   AF-A0A2A8ZQV9-F1
#
_cell.length_a   1.000
_cell.length_b   1.000
_cell.length_c   1.000
_cell.angle_alpha   90.00
_cell.angle_beta   90.00
_cell.angle_gamma   90.00
#
_symmetry.space_group_name_H-M   'P 1'
#
loop_
_entity.id
_entity.type
_entity.pdbx_description
1 polymer ?
#
loop_
_entity_poly.entity_id
_entity_poly.type
_entity_poly.pdbx_seq_one_letter_code
_entity_poly.pdbx_strand_id
1 'polypeptide(L)'
;MNKRETRIRILDLQDQYCMGCNHHTSVRTYCFDDCRIGKEIYQLGTGLIFDEKDPKRKVKLKWDHICQQALVLRSKGYTYKKIAHQLGCHVSSLRKQLNQRGL
;
A
#
# COMPACT_ATOMS: atom_id res chain seq x y z
N MET A 1 -2.96 -16.64 -10.80
CA MET A 1 -4.10 -17.08 -9.97
C MET A 1 -5.35 -16.43 -10.48
N ASN A 2 -6.38 -17.21 -10.78
CA ASN A 2 -7.68 -16.67 -11.13
C ASN A 2 -8.39 -16.11 -9.89
N LYS A 3 -9.33 -15.16 -10.09
CA LYS A 3 -10.17 -14.58 -9.02
C LYS A 3 -10.86 -15.67 -8.17
N ARG A 4 -11.15 -16.84 -8.76
CA ARG A 4 -11.72 -18.00 -8.05
C ARG A 4 -10.70 -18.70 -7.14
N GLU A 5 -9.48 -18.94 -7.62
CA GLU A 5 -8.43 -19.58 -6.84
C GLU A 5 -7.98 -18.71 -5.66
N THR A 6 -7.87 -17.40 -5.87
CA THR A 6 -7.54 -16.46 -4.79
C THR A 6 -8.62 -16.45 -3.70
N ARG A 7 -9.90 -16.58 -4.06
CA ARG A 7 -10.99 -16.72 -3.08
C ARG A 7 -10.90 -18.02 -2.29
N ILE A 8 -10.65 -19.14 -2.97
CA ILE A 8 -10.48 -20.45 -2.31
C ILE A 8 -9.29 -20.40 -1.36
N ARG A 9 -8.18 -19.78 -1.77
CA ARG A 9 -6.99 -19.66 -0.92
C ARG A 9 -7.22 -18.80 0.32
N ILE A 10 -8.01 -17.73 0.22
CA ILE A 10 -8.38 -16.94 1.39
C ILE A 10 -9.22 -17.76 2.37
N LEU A 11 -10.19 -18.54 1.87
CA LEU A 11 -11.03 -19.39 2.71
C LEU A 11 -10.20 -20.49 3.40
N ASP A 12 -9.28 -21.13 2.67
CA ASP A 12 -8.35 -22.14 3.19
C ASP A 12 -7.45 -21.56 4.31
N LEU A 13 -6.91 -20.36 4.13
CA LEU A 13 -6.11 -19.68 5.14
C LEU A 13 -6.94 -19.28 6.37
N GLN A 14 -8.19 -18.87 6.18
CA GLN A 14 -9.10 -18.57 7.30
C GLN A 14 -9.47 -19.84 8.08
N ASP A 15 -9.73 -20.94 7.37
CA ASP A 15 -10.10 -22.24 7.96
C ASP A 15 -8.94 -22.82 8.79
N GLN A 16 -7.74 -22.87 8.21
CA GLN A 16 -6.56 -23.46 8.84
C GLN A 16 -6.00 -22.65 10.02
N TYR A 17 -6.03 -21.31 9.94
CA TYR A 17 -5.30 -20.45 10.89
C TYR A 17 -6.17 -19.47 11.65
N CYS A 18 -7.34 -19.08 11.13
CA CYS A 18 -8.18 -18.06 11.76
C CYS A 18 -9.34 -18.64 12.58
N MET A 19 -9.87 -19.83 12.24
CA MET A 19 -11.00 -20.42 13.00
C MET A 19 -10.65 -20.79 14.45
N GLY A 20 -9.39 -21.14 14.73
CA GLY A 20 -8.90 -21.39 16.09
C GLY A 20 -8.22 -20.18 16.76
N CYS A 21 -8.25 -19.00 16.13
CA CYS A 21 -7.52 -17.84 16.61
C CYS A 21 -8.31 -17.11 17.71
N ASN A 22 -7.66 -16.84 18.85
CA ASN A 22 -8.23 -16.04 19.95
C ASN A 22 -8.61 -14.60 19.54
N HIS A 23 -8.15 -14.13 18.39
CA HIS A 23 -8.48 -12.82 17.83
C HIS A 23 -9.57 -12.87 16.73
N HIS A 24 -10.20 -14.03 16.48
CA HIS A 24 -11.27 -14.18 15.48
C HIS A 24 -12.48 -13.27 15.75
N THR A 25 -12.73 -12.95 17.02
CA THR A 25 -13.76 -12.01 17.49
C THR A 25 -13.23 -10.62 17.86
N SER A 26 -11.91 -10.41 17.81
CA SER A 26 -11.29 -9.13 18.18
C SER A 26 -11.28 -8.13 17.03
N VAL A 27 -11.06 -6.86 17.42
CA VAL A 27 -10.93 -5.71 16.52
C VAL A 27 -9.95 -6.04 15.41
N ARG A 28 -10.37 -5.82 14.16
CA ARG A 28 -9.63 -6.20 12.94
C ARG A 28 -8.20 -5.65 12.84
N THR A 29 -7.81 -4.75 13.73
CA THR A 29 -6.49 -4.11 13.79
C THR A 29 -5.35 -5.10 13.99
N TYR A 30 -5.45 -6.08 14.90
CA TYR A 30 -4.35 -7.03 15.14
C TYR A 30 -4.05 -7.91 13.92
N CYS A 31 -5.09 -8.35 13.22
CA CYS A 31 -4.92 -9.18 12.02
C CYS A 31 -4.28 -8.41 10.85
N PHE A 32 -4.37 -7.08 10.83
CA PHE A 32 -3.73 -6.25 9.82
C PHE A 32 -2.31 -5.80 10.21
N ASP A 33 -2.05 -5.51 11.48
CA ASP A 33 -0.77 -4.94 11.93
C ASP A 33 0.24 -6.01 12.36
N ASP A 34 -0.17 -7.07 13.04
CA ASP A 34 0.74 -8.03 13.70
C ASP A 34 0.62 -9.47 13.17
N CYS A 35 -0.51 -9.84 12.57
CA CYS A 35 -0.71 -11.19 12.04
C CYS A 35 -0.18 -11.35 10.61
N ARG A 36 0.79 -12.26 10.41
CA ARG A 36 1.30 -12.62 9.07
C ARG A 36 0.20 -13.19 8.16
N ILE A 37 -0.66 -14.06 8.69
CA ILE A 37 -1.76 -14.68 7.93
C ILE A 37 -2.82 -13.64 7.57
N GLY A 38 -3.16 -12.74 8.49
CA GLY A 38 -4.12 -11.67 8.23
C GLY A 38 -3.62 -10.67 7.17
N LYS A 39 -2.31 -10.35 7.17
CA LYS A 39 -1.68 -9.55 6.09
C LYS A 39 -1.78 -10.25 4.73
N GLU A 40 -1.55 -11.56 4.68
CA GLU A 40 -1.63 -12.34 3.44
C GLU A 40 -3.08 -12.40 2.90
N ILE A 41 -4.05 -12.70 3.77
CA ILE A 41 -5.48 -12.67 3.43
C ILE A 41 -5.90 -11.28 2.93
N TYR A 42 -5.42 -10.21 3.58
CA TYR A 42 -5.71 -8.85 3.14
C TYR A 42 -5.15 -8.55 1.75
N GLN A 43 -3.91 -8.94 1.47
CA GLN A 43 -3.29 -8.74 0.16
C GLN A 43 -4.07 -9.49 -0.92
N LEU A 44 -4.37 -10.78 -0.70
CA LEU A 44 -5.17 -11.61 -1.60
C LEU A 44 -6.58 -11.01 -1.81
N GLY A 45 -7.22 -10.55 -0.75
CA GLY A 45 -8.55 -9.93 -0.78
C GLY A 45 -8.55 -8.57 -1.51
N THR A 46 -7.50 -7.75 -1.34
CA THR A 46 -7.41 -6.48 -2.06
C THR A 46 -7.23 -6.68 -3.57
N GLY A 47 -6.59 -7.76 -4.01
CA GLY A 47 -6.53 -8.12 -5.43
C GLY A 47 -7.85 -8.67 -6.01
N LEU A 48 -8.80 -9.05 -5.15
CA LEU A 48 -10.14 -9.50 -5.54
C LEU A 48 -11.18 -8.38 -5.58
N ILE A 49 -11.03 -7.39 -4.71
CA ILE A 49 -11.95 -6.25 -4.58
C ILE A 49 -11.54 -5.10 -5.50
N PHE A 50 -10.25 -4.80 -5.56
CA PHE A 50 -9.73 -3.74 -6.41
C PHE A 50 -9.15 -4.38 -7.68
N ASP A 51 -9.70 -3.99 -8.82
CA ASP A 51 -9.10 -4.34 -10.10
C ASP A 51 -7.67 -3.73 -10.13
N GLU A 52 -6.67 -4.45 -10.65
CA GLU A 52 -5.32 -3.91 -10.87
C GLU A 52 -5.30 -2.60 -11.68
N LYS A 53 -6.45 -2.25 -12.29
CA LYS A 53 -6.72 -1.01 -13.01
C LYS A 53 -7.29 0.11 -12.14
N ASP A 54 -7.43 -0.03 -10.82
CA ASP A 54 -7.93 1.07 -9.99
C ASP A 54 -6.96 2.27 -10.06
N PRO A 55 -7.34 3.34 -10.79
CA PRO A 55 -6.40 4.40 -11.13
C PRO A 55 -6.00 5.20 -9.89
N LYS A 56 -6.84 5.20 -8.84
CA LYS A 56 -6.55 5.91 -7.58
C LYS A 56 -5.41 5.22 -6.83
N ARG A 57 -5.38 3.88 -6.79
CA ARG A 57 -4.31 3.13 -6.11
C ARG A 57 -2.98 3.22 -6.85
N LYS A 58 -2.97 3.15 -8.18
CA LYS A 58 -1.77 3.37 -9.00
C LYS A 58 -1.20 4.77 -8.83
N VAL A 59 -2.05 5.79 -8.85
CA VAL A 59 -1.63 7.17 -8.61
C VAL A 59 -1.04 7.33 -7.21
N LYS A 60 -1.66 6.74 -6.18
CA LYS A 60 -1.15 6.79 -4.81
C LYS A 60 0.23 6.13 -4.68
N LEU A 61 0.40 4.92 -5.20
CA LEU A 61 1.68 4.19 -5.19
C LEU A 61 2.77 4.94 -5.98
N LYS A 62 2.42 5.49 -7.15
CA LYS A 62 3.35 6.30 -7.95
C LYS A 62 3.83 7.51 -7.16
N TRP A 63 2.92 8.23 -6.50
CA TRP A 63 3.29 9.37 -5.67
C TRP A 63 4.07 9.01 -4.43
N ASP A 64 3.80 7.84 -3.83
CA ASP A 64 4.59 7.33 -2.71
C ASP A 64 6.05 7.13 -3.10
N HIS A 65 6.28 6.49 -4.25
CA HIS A 65 7.62 6.30 -4.79
C HIS A 65 8.31 7.63 -5.12
N ILE A 66 7.60 8.57 -5.75
CA ILE A 66 8.11 9.91 -6.05
C ILE A 66 8.48 10.66 -4.75
N CYS A 67 7.66 10.57 -3.70
CA CYS A 67 7.95 11.22 -2.41
C CYS A 67 9.18 10.61 -1.74
N GLN A 68 9.32 9.27 -1.75
CA GLN A 68 10.51 8.60 -1.23
C GLN A 68 11.79 9.03 -1.98
N GLN A 69 11.75 9.07 -3.32
CA GLN A 69 12.89 9.55 -4.10
C GLN A 69 13.20 11.02 -3.84
N ALA A 70 12.17 11.85 -3.66
CA ALA A 70 12.33 13.26 -3.30
C ALA A 70 13.02 13.42 -1.94
N LEU A 71 12.69 12.61 -0.93
CA LEU A 71 13.38 12.60 0.37
C LEU A 71 14.87 12.23 0.23
N VAL A 72 15.18 11.20 -0.54
CA VAL A 72 16.58 10.79 -0.79
C VAL A 72 17.37 11.91 -1.46
N LEU A 73 16.79 12.56 -2.48
CA LEU A 73 17.43 13.68 -3.16
C LEU A 73 17.54 14.91 -2.25
N ARG A 74 16.56 15.13 -1.37
CA ARG A 74 16.58 16.21 -0.39
C ARG A 74 17.69 16.02 0.64
N SER A 75 17.89 14.79 1.12
CA SER A 75 19.01 14.42 2.00
C SER A 75 20.36 14.65 1.33
N LYS A 76 20.45 14.48 0.00
CA LYS A 76 21.64 14.81 -0.80
C LYS A 76 21.83 16.31 -1.07
N GLY A 77 20.97 17.19 -0.53
CA GLY A 77 21.07 18.65 -0.66
C GLY A 77 20.40 19.25 -1.90
N TYR A 78 19.60 18.47 -2.65
CA TYR A 78 18.93 18.99 -3.84
C TYR A 78 17.75 19.92 -3.48
N THR A 79 17.53 20.94 -4.30
CA THR A 79 16.36 21.82 -4.18
C THR A 79 15.11 21.17 -4.78
N TYR A 80 13.93 21.51 -4.25
CA TYR A 80 12.66 20.99 -4.77
C TYR A 80 12.45 21.23 -6.27
N LYS A 81 13.00 22.33 -6.82
CA LYS A 81 12.99 22.58 -8.27
C LYS A 81 13.76 21.51 -9.05
N LYS A 82 14.98 21.19 -8.60
CA LYS A 82 15.85 20.20 -9.25
C LYS A 82 15.28 18.78 -9.09
N ILE A 83 14.73 18.47 -7.92
CA ILE A 83 14.06 17.21 -7.63
C ILE A 83 12.84 17.02 -8.54
N ALA A 84 11.97 18.03 -8.63
CA ALA A 84 10.78 17.97 -9.46
C ALA A 84 11.11 17.77 -10.94
N HIS A 85 12.16 18.45 -11.43
CA HIS A 85 12.66 18.28 -12.79
C HIS A 85 13.18 16.84 -13.03
N GLN A 86 13.94 16.30 -12.08
CA GLN A 86 14.49 14.94 -12.17
C GLN A 86 13.41 13.85 -12.07
N LEU A 87 12.35 14.09 -11.29
CA LEU A 87 11.23 13.16 -11.13
C LEU A 87 10.12 13.36 -12.17
N GLY A 88 10.28 14.31 -13.10
CA GLY A 88 9.31 14.60 -14.15
C GLY A 88 7.95 15.07 -13.62
N CYS A 89 7.92 15.75 -12.47
CA CYS A 89 6.70 16.21 -11.83
C CYS A 89 6.73 17.73 -11.60
N HIS A 90 5.55 18.36 -11.44
CA HIS A 90 5.49 19.79 -11.13
C HIS A 90 5.84 20.05 -9.66
N VAL A 91 6.61 21.12 -9.38
CA VAL A 91 7.07 21.46 -8.02
C VAL A 91 5.89 21.65 -7.05
N SER A 92 4.82 22.30 -7.51
CA SER A 92 3.62 22.52 -6.69
C SER A 92 2.93 21.20 -6.33
N SER A 93 2.88 20.25 -7.27
CA SER A 93 2.30 18.92 -7.04
C SER A 93 3.14 18.13 -6.05
N LEU A 94 4.47 18.17 -6.19
CA LEU A 94 5.40 17.51 -5.28
C LEU A 94 5.24 18.05 -3.85
N ARG A 95 5.23 19.37 -3.65
CA ARG A 95 5.00 19.98 -2.33
C ARG A 95 3.65 19.60 -1.73
N LYS A 96 2.59 19.61 -2.53
CA LYS A 96 1.25 19.21 -2.06
C LYS A 96 1.22 17.74 -1.61
N GLN A 97 1.89 16.86 -2.34
CA GLN A 97 1.95 15.42 -2.06
C GLN A 97 2.84 15.08 -0.85
N LEU A 98 3.91 15.84 -0.62
CA LEU A 98 4.74 15.74 0.58
C LEU A 98 3.97 16.21 1.82
N ASN A 99 3.34 17.39 1.75
CA ASN A 99 2.54 17.93 2.85
C ASN A 99 1.35 17.02 3.22
N GLN A 100 0.66 16.44 2.23
CA GLN A 100 -0.40 15.45 2.46
C GLN A 100 0.08 14.19 3.20
N ARG A 101 1.38 13.89 3.16
CA ARG A 101 1.99 12.73 3.81
C ARG A 101 2.72 13.11 5.12
N GLY A 102 2.68 14.38 5.53
CA GLY A 102 3.37 14.87 6.72
C GLY A 102 4.89 14.90 6.58
N LEU A 103 5.40 15.03 5.35
CA LEU A 103 6.82 15.08 5.01
C LEU A 103 7.31 16.50 4.68
#